data_AF-A0A355T5J7-F1
#
_entry.id   AF-A0A355T5J7-F1
#
_cell.length_a   1.000
_cell.length_b   1.000
_cell.length_c   1.000
_cell.angle_alpha   90.00
_cell.angle_beta   90.00
_cell.angle_gamma   90.00
#
_symmetry.space_group_name_H-M   'P 1'
#
loop_
_entity.id
_entity.type
_entity.pdbx_description
1 polymer ?
#
loop_
_entity_poly.entity_id
_entity_poly.type
_entity_poly.pdbx_seq_one_letter_code
_entity_poly.pdbx_strand_id
1 'polypeptide(L)'
;MAVKLYAFTCGYLTLPATFILKGDKGRITLPIPSYLIVHPKGKVLFDSGLHIQTQTDPLGYAGEESLKFSEFHFSPGEEISARLSSMHIDPGEITHLVNSHLHYDHAGGNAQIPNADLVVQQIEWDHAMALPDTDLAYFKKDFDIGQRRQLITG
;
A
#
# COMPACT_ATOMS: atom_id res chain seq x y z
N MET A 1 -4.22 26.62 11.91
CA MET A 1 -3.07 26.00 11.22
C MET A 1 -3.55 25.42 9.90
N ALA A 2 -2.78 25.57 8.83
CA ALA A 2 -3.13 25.04 7.51
C ALA A 2 -2.87 23.53 7.43
N VAL A 3 -3.65 22.84 6.60
CA VAL A 3 -3.43 21.42 6.25
C VAL A 3 -2.29 21.34 5.24
N LYS A 4 -1.37 20.39 5.42
CA LYS A 4 -0.29 20.12 4.46
C LYS A 4 -0.45 18.72 3.86
N LEU A 5 -0.10 18.60 2.59
CA LEU A 5 -0.10 17.34 1.84
C LEU A 5 1.31 17.09 1.31
N TYR A 6 1.81 15.88 1.51
CA TYR A 6 3.09 15.40 0.98
C TYR A 6 2.84 14.13 0.19
N ALA A 7 3.50 14.00 -0.95
CA ALA A 7 3.43 12.83 -1.81
C ALA A 7 4.77 12.09 -1.79
N PHE A 8 4.70 10.77 -1.69
CA PHE A 8 5.85 9.88 -1.76
C PHE A 8 5.69 8.91 -2.93
N THR A 9 6.81 8.54 -3.52
CA THR A 9 6.90 7.36 -4.38
C THR A 9 7.52 6.22 -3.57
N CYS A 10 6.75 5.17 -3.35
CA CYS A 10 7.09 4.00 -2.53
C CYS A 10 7.45 2.81 -3.44
N GLY A 11 8.37 3.05 -4.37
CA GLY A 11 8.79 2.12 -5.41
C GLY A 11 7.99 2.25 -6.71
N TYR A 12 8.27 1.34 -7.63
CA TYR A 12 7.61 1.23 -8.93
C TYR A 12 7.25 -0.23 -9.22
N LEU A 13 6.24 -0.42 -10.06
CA LEU A 13 5.81 -1.73 -10.52
C LEU A 13 5.82 -1.75 -12.05
N THR A 14 6.40 -2.79 -12.64
CA THR A 14 6.28 -3.04 -14.08
C THR A 14 5.34 -4.20 -14.34
N LEU A 15 4.32 -3.96 -15.15
CA LEU A 15 3.22 -4.88 -15.43
C LEU A 15 2.76 -4.80 -16.90
N PRO A 16 1.94 -5.74 -17.40
CA PRO A 16 1.37 -5.65 -18.74
C PRO A 16 0.59 -4.34 -18.93
N ALA A 17 0.90 -3.58 -19.98
CA ALA A 17 0.25 -2.29 -20.25
C ALA A 17 -1.28 -2.42 -20.39
N THR A 18 -1.76 -3.58 -20.84
CA THR A 18 -3.18 -3.92 -20.96
C THR A 18 -3.96 -3.89 -19.64
N PHE A 19 -3.29 -4.02 -18.49
CA PHE A 19 -3.95 -3.91 -17.18
C PHE A 19 -4.29 -2.47 -16.82
N ILE A 20 -3.62 -1.50 -17.46
CA ILE A 20 -3.74 -0.07 -17.15
C ILE A 20 -4.48 0.66 -18.28
N LEU A 21 -4.06 0.44 -19.52
CA LEU A 21 -4.57 1.11 -20.71
C LEU A 21 -5.16 0.08 -21.68
N LYS A 22 -6.49 0.15 -21.86
CA LYS A 22 -7.21 -0.73 -22.77
C LYS A 22 -6.68 -0.58 -24.20
N GLY A 23 -6.23 -1.68 -24.79
CA GLY A 23 -5.75 -1.76 -26.18
C GLY A 23 -4.25 -1.52 -26.35
N ASP A 24 -3.54 -1.18 -25.28
CA ASP A 24 -2.08 -1.03 -25.31
C ASP A 24 -1.36 -2.39 -25.33
N LYS A 25 -0.05 -2.39 -25.57
CA LYS A 25 0.78 -3.61 -25.66
C LYS A 25 2.11 -3.45 -24.95
N GLY A 26 2.70 -4.58 -24.55
CA GLY A 26 4.01 -4.59 -23.87
C GLY A 26 3.88 -4.38 -22.37
N ARG A 27 4.91 -3.80 -21.76
CA ARG A 27 5.02 -3.59 -20.32
C ARG A 27 5.11 -2.09 -20.02
N ILE A 28 4.47 -1.66 -18.94
CA ILE A 28 4.49 -0.29 -18.43
C ILE A 28 5.02 -0.29 -17.00
N THR A 29 5.84 0.70 -16.66
CA THR A 29 6.33 0.95 -15.30
C THR A 29 5.57 2.11 -14.70
N LEU A 30 4.96 1.90 -13.53
CA LEU A 30 4.18 2.92 -12.82
C LEU A 30 4.76 3.20 -11.44
N PRO A 31 4.74 4.46 -10.96
CA PRO A 31 5.08 4.77 -9.57
C PRO A 31 3.98 4.27 -8.64
N ILE A 32 4.36 3.82 -7.44
CA ILE A 32 3.42 3.46 -6.37
C ILE A 32 3.34 4.63 -5.38
N PRO A 33 2.25 5.41 -5.38
CA PRO A 33 2.16 6.61 -4.55
C PRO A 33 1.65 6.32 -3.14
N SER A 34 2.09 7.13 -2.18
CA SER A 34 1.47 7.24 -0.85
C SER A 34 1.46 8.70 -0.43
N TYR A 35 0.46 9.12 0.35
CA TYR A 35 0.28 10.54 0.69
C TYR A 35 0.15 10.75 2.19
N LEU A 36 0.96 11.67 2.72
CA LEU A 36 0.86 12.12 4.11
C LEU A 36 0.07 13.43 4.18
N ILE A 37 -0.98 13.43 4.99
CA ILE A 37 -1.79 14.60 5.32
C ILE A 37 -1.46 15.00 6.76
N VAL A 38 -0.87 16.19 6.93
CA VAL A 38 -0.62 16.77 8.26
C VAL A 38 -1.75 17.73 8.58
N HIS A 39 -2.65 17.29 9.45
CA HIS A 39 -3.80 18.05 9.92
C HIS A 39 -3.59 18.50 11.37
N PRO A 40 -4.13 19.65 11.82
CA PRO A 40 -4.06 20.06 13.24
C PRO A 40 -4.67 19.07 14.26
N LYS A 41 -5.39 18.05 13.78
CA LYS A 41 -6.03 17.00 14.61
C LYS A 41 -5.27 15.67 14.58
N GLY A 42 -4.23 15.54 13.76
CA GLY A 42 -3.49 14.28 13.59
C GLY A 42 -2.85 14.16 12.21
N LYS A 43 -2.01 13.13 12.07
CA LYS A 43 -1.37 12.77 10.80
C LYS A 43 -2.12 11.59 10.19
N VAL A 44 -2.55 11.75 8.95
CA VAL A 44 -3.25 10.71 8.19
C VAL A 44 -2.35 10.29 7.05
N LEU A 45 -2.23 8.99 6.85
CA LEU A 45 -1.56 8.43 5.68
C LEU A 45 -2.62 7.84 4.74
N PHE A 46 -2.52 8.13 3.45
CA PHE A 46 -3.36 7.56 2.40
C PHE A 46 -2.51 6.62 1.54
N ASP A 47 -2.87 5.34 1.59
CA ASP A 47 -2.09 4.19 1.11
C ASP A 47 -0.69 4.08 1.73
N SER A 48 -0.11 2.88 1.67
CA SER A 48 1.16 2.54 2.34
C SER A 48 2.20 1.93 1.40
N GLY A 49 1.86 1.73 0.13
CA GLY A 49 2.77 1.25 -0.91
C GLY A 49 3.06 -0.25 -0.82
N LEU A 50 4.23 -0.65 -1.30
CA LEU A 50 4.66 -2.04 -1.43
C LEU A 50 5.15 -2.65 -0.10
N HIS A 51 5.00 -3.97 0.03
CA HIS A 51 5.51 -4.71 1.18
C HIS A 51 7.03 -4.81 1.18
N ILE A 52 7.67 -4.60 2.34
CA ILE A 52 9.13 -4.51 2.48
C ILE A 52 9.87 -5.78 2.02
N GLN A 53 9.23 -6.95 2.16
CA GLN A 53 9.79 -8.21 1.66
C GLN A 53 10.07 -8.18 0.16
N THR A 54 9.36 -7.38 -0.64
CA THR A 54 9.61 -7.28 -2.10
C THR A 54 10.97 -6.66 -2.44
N GLN A 55 11.63 -5.98 -1.49
CA GLN A 55 12.98 -5.45 -1.67
C GLN A 55 14.05 -6.55 -1.71
N THR A 56 13.80 -7.71 -1.10
CA THR A 56 14.80 -8.77 -0.92
C THR A 56 14.31 -10.14 -1.40
N ASP A 57 13.02 -10.42 -1.31
CA ASP A 57 12.39 -11.68 -1.64
C ASP A 57 10.97 -11.47 -2.23
N PRO A 58 10.87 -10.91 -3.46
CA PRO A 58 9.60 -10.74 -4.14
C PRO A 58 8.92 -12.09 -4.44
N LEU A 59 9.69 -13.18 -4.60
CA LEU A 59 9.16 -14.52 -4.86
C LEU A 59 8.43 -15.08 -3.63
N GLY A 60 9.05 -15.06 -2.46
CA GLY A 60 8.40 -15.51 -1.23
C GLY A 60 7.26 -14.60 -0.78
N TYR A 61 7.24 -13.34 -1.23
CA TYR A 61 6.13 -12.44 -0.98
C TYR A 61 4.93 -12.70 -1.92
N ALA A 62 5.12 -12.61 -3.24
CA ALA A 62 4.03 -12.58 -4.23
C ALA A 62 3.76 -13.93 -4.90
N GLY A 63 4.70 -14.88 -4.81
CA GLY A 63 4.62 -16.18 -5.48
C GLY A 63 4.93 -16.11 -6.98
N GLU A 64 5.21 -17.28 -7.57
CA GLU A 64 5.62 -17.40 -8.98
C GLU A 64 4.57 -16.87 -9.96
N GLU A 65 3.28 -17.13 -9.69
CA GLU A 65 2.18 -16.73 -10.59
C GLU A 65 2.05 -15.21 -10.70
N SER A 66 2.19 -14.48 -9.59
CA SER A 66 2.16 -13.01 -9.60
C SER A 66 3.36 -12.44 -10.35
N LEU A 67 4.55 -13.01 -10.15
CA LEU A 67 5.80 -12.57 -10.80
C LEU A 67 5.86 -12.82 -12.31
N LYS A 68 4.96 -13.64 -12.88
CA LYS A 68 4.80 -13.72 -14.35
C LYS A 68 4.31 -12.41 -14.96
N PHE A 69 3.58 -11.62 -14.18
CA PHE A 69 3.00 -10.36 -14.63
C PHE A 69 3.72 -9.16 -14.03
N SER A 70 4.05 -9.22 -12.74
CA SER A 70 4.58 -8.10 -11.98
C SER A 70 6.09 -8.19 -11.73
N GLU A 71 6.76 -7.05 -11.89
CA GLU A 71 8.16 -6.87 -11.55
C GLU A 71 8.30 -5.67 -10.62
N PHE A 72 8.84 -5.94 -9.43
CA PHE A 72 8.98 -4.96 -8.35
C PHE A 72 10.29 -4.20 -8.49
N HIS A 73 10.21 -2.88 -8.50
CA HIS A 73 11.35 -1.96 -8.45
C HIS A 73 11.26 -1.18 -7.15
N PHE A 74 11.73 -1.79 -6.06
CA PHE A 74 11.60 -1.26 -4.72
C PHE A 74 12.87 -1.50 -3.93
N SER A 75 13.48 -0.41 -3.47
CA SER A 75 14.77 -0.42 -2.77
C SER A 75 14.65 0.06 -1.32
N PRO A 76 15.58 -0.33 -0.43
CA PRO A 76 15.63 0.21 0.92
C PRO A 76 15.67 1.74 0.94
N GLY A 77 14.90 2.35 1.84
CA GLY A 77 14.71 3.80 1.93
C GLY A 77 13.54 4.32 1.10
N GLU A 78 12.91 3.47 0.29
CA GLU A 78 11.68 3.82 -0.45
C GLU A 78 10.41 3.45 0.30
N GLU A 79 10.51 2.58 1.30
CA GLU A 79 9.39 2.15 2.13
C GLU A 79 8.80 3.28 2.96
N ILE A 80 7.50 3.18 3.25
CA ILE A 80 6.75 4.29 3.82
C ILE A 80 7.27 4.73 5.19
N SER A 81 7.77 3.79 6.01
CA SER A 81 8.42 4.13 7.28
C SER A 81 9.69 4.96 7.09
N ALA A 82 10.51 4.66 6.09
CA ALA A 82 11.70 5.45 5.77
C ALA A 82 11.33 6.82 5.19
N ARG A 83 10.29 6.89 4.35
CA ARG A 83 9.76 8.18 3.83
C ARG A 83 9.33 9.11 4.97
N LEU A 84 8.57 8.59 5.94
CA LEU A 84 8.17 9.35 7.14
C LEU A 84 9.38 9.75 7.99
N SER A 85 10.31 8.82 8.22
CA SER A 85 11.52 9.07 9.02
C SER A 85 12.42 10.15 8.41
N SER A 86 12.49 10.24 7.06
CA SER A 86 13.23 11.30 6.35
C SER A 86 12.66 12.70 6.61
N MET A 87 11.40 12.79 7.07
CA MET A 87 10.74 14.02 7.49
C MET A 87 10.77 14.21 9.01
N HIS A 88 11.51 13.38 9.75
CA HIS A 88 11.52 13.32 11.22
C HIS A 88 10.14 13.02 11.82
N ILE A 89 9.35 12.19 11.14
CA ILE A 89 8.06 11.71 11.63
C ILE A 89 8.21 10.23 11.97
N ASP A 90 7.96 9.88 13.23
CA ASP A 90 7.86 8.47 13.66
C ASP A 90 6.58 7.87 13.04
N PRO A 91 6.66 6.72 12.34
CA PRO A 91 5.49 5.99 11.84
C PRO A 91 4.41 5.72 12.91
N GLY A 92 4.82 5.60 14.18
CA GLY A 92 3.90 5.44 15.32
C GLY A 92 3.03 6.68 15.62
N GLU A 93 3.35 7.85 15.06
CA GLU A 93 2.56 9.09 15.19
C GLU A 93 1.42 9.21 14.17
N ILE A 94 1.34 8.31 13.19
CA ILE A 94 0.23 8.27 12.24
C ILE A 94 -1.01 7.80 12.99
N THR A 95 -2.07 8.61 12.95
CA THR A 95 -3.30 8.32 13.69
C THR A 95 -4.29 7.51 12.86
N HIS A 96 -4.30 7.72 11.55
CA HIS A 96 -5.17 6.99 10.61
C HIS A 96 -4.39 6.59 9.38
N LEU A 97 -4.63 5.36 8.93
CA LEU A 97 -4.18 4.83 7.66
C LEU A 97 -5.41 4.59 6.82
N VAL A 98 -5.59 5.37 5.77
CA VAL A 98 -6.68 5.22 4.81
C VAL A 98 -6.15 4.38 3.66
N ASN A 99 -6.69 3.18 3.47
CA ASN A 99 -6.46 2.45 2.22
C ASN A 99 -7.54 2.82 1.22
N SER A 100 -7.11 3.24 0.01
CA SER A 100 -8.01 3.44 -1.11
C SER A 100 -8.74 2.14 -1.47
N HIS A 101 -7.99 1.04 -1.44
CA HIS A 101 -8.43 -0.34 -1.58
C HIS A 101 -7.31 -1.28 -1.07
N LEU A 102 -7.51 -2.60 -1.10
CA LEU A 102 -6.65 -3.57 -0.40
C LEU A 102 -5.72 -4.39 -1.31
N HIS A 103 -5.45 -3.92 -2.53
CA HIS A 103 -4.39 -4.51 -3.35
C HIS A 103 -3.01 -4.33 -2.70
N TYR A 104 -2.10 -5.27 -2.99
CA TYR A 104 -0.77 -5.36 -2.40
C TYR A 104 0.09 -4.10 -2.58
N ASP A 105 -0.11 -3.32 -3.64
CA ASP A 105 0.61 -2.09 -3.93
C ASP A 105 0.04 -0.86 -3.20
N HIS A 106 -1.09 -1.01 -2.52
CA HIS A 106 -1.71 0.01 -1.68
C HIS A 106 -1.62 -0.32 -0.19
N ALA A 107 -1.73 -1.61 0.15
CA ALA A 107 -1.78 -2.11 1.53
C ALA A 107 -0.47 -2.78 2.00
N GLY A 108 0.47 -3.09 1.10
CA GLY A 108 1.68 -3.85 1.43
C GLY A 108 2.54 -3.21 2.52
N GLY A 109 2.50 -1.88 2.66
CA GLY A 109 3.22 -1.15 3.70
C GLY A 109 2.50 -1.02 5.04
N ASN A 110 1.28 -1.54 5.21
CA ASN A 110 0.43 -1.26 6.39
C ASN A 110 1.09 -1.66 7.71
N ALA A 111 1.82 -2.79 7.71
CA ALA A 111 2.55 -3.28 8.90
C ALA A 111 3.61 -2.29 9.42
N GLN A 112 4.04 -1.34 8.60
CA GLN A 112 5.00 -0.30 8.97
C GLN A 112 4.35 0.84 9.76
N ILE A 113 3.01 0.89 9.83
CA ILE A 113 2.21 1.96 10.47
C ILE A 113 1.33 1.34 11.59
N PRO A 114 1.93 0.73 12.62
CA PRO A 114 1.23 -0.23 13.48
C PRO A 114 0.14 0.37 14.38
N ASN A 115 0.24 1.66 14.71
CA ASN A 115 -0.64 2.31 15.70
C ASN A 115 -1.88 2.99 15.08
N ALA A 116 -1.91 3.13 13.75
CA ALA A 116 -2.98 3.85 13.08
C ALA A 116 -4.28 3.03 13.05
N ASP A 117 -5.41 3.72 13.15
CA ASP A 117 -6.69 3.12 12.82
C ASP A 117 -6.77 2.97 11.29
N LEU A 118 -6.93 1.72 10.83
CA LEU A 118 -7.10 1.38 9.42
C LEU A 118 -8.53 1.75 8.97
N VAL A 119 -8.63 2.73 8.10
CA VAL A 119 -9.88 3.19 7.48
C VAL A 119 -9.99 2.58 6.09
N VAL A 120 -11.06 1.85 5.83
CA VAL A 120 -11.30 1.20 4.53
C VAL A 120 -12.82 1.04 4.30
N GLN A 121 -13.23 0.99 3.04
CA GLN A 121 -14.62 0.70 2.69
C GLN A 121 -15.03 -0.71 3.15
N GLN A 122 -16.23 -0.86 3.71
CA GLN A 122 -16.76 -2.16 4.14
C GLN A 122 -16.85 -3.14 2.97
N ILE A 123 -17.32 -2.68 1.81
CA ILE A 123 -17.47 -3.52 0.61
C ILE A 123 -16.12 -4.07 0.13
N GLU A 124 -15.05 -3.29 0.30
CA GLU A 124 -13.70 -3.66 -0.09
C GLU A 124 -13.13 -4.68 0.89
N TRP A 125 -13.32 -4.46 2.20
CA TRP A 125 -12.94 -5.41 3.23
C TRP A 125 -13.64 -6.77 3.03
N ASP A 126 -14.95 -6.76 2.82
CA ASP A 126 -15.72 -7.99 2.63
C ASP A 126 -15.31 -8.73 1.35
N HIS A 127 -15.04 -7.99 0.27
CA HIS A 127 -14.51 -8.56 -0.97
C HIS A 127 -13.15 -9.23 -0.74
N ALA A 128 -12.18 -8.50 -0.18
CA ALA A 128 -10.83 -9.00 0.06
C ALA A 128 -10.79 -10.21 1.02
N MET A 129 -11.68 -10.23 2.02
CA MET A 129 -11.79 -11.36 2.95
C MET A 129 -12.42 -12.61 2.32
N ALA A 130 -13.30 -12.45 1.33
CA ALA A 130 -13.95 -13.55 0.62
C ALA A 130 -13.05 -14.20 -0.45
N LEU A 131 -11.97 -13.53 -0.87
CA LEU A 131 -11.03 -14.06 -1.86
C LEU A 131 -10.18 -15.21 -1.29
N PRO A 132 -9.80 -16.17 -2.15
CA PRO A 132 -8.87 -17.23 -1.76
C PRO A 132 -7.47 -16.65 -1.52
N ASP A 133 -6.66 -17.30 -0.67
CA ASP A 133 -5.28 -16.86 -0.42
C ASP A 133 -4.36 -16.99 -1.64
N THR A 134 -4.85 -17.62 -2.72
CA THR A 134 -4.19 -17.73 -4.03
C THR A 134 -4.50 -16.56 -4.96
N ASP A 135 -5.25 -15.56 -4.51
CA ASP A 135 -5.46 -14.34 -5.29
C ASP A 135 -4.12 -13.64 -5.56
N LEU A 136 -4.01 -12.98 -6.72
CA LEU A 136 -2.74 -12.39 -7.18
C LEU A 136 -2.58 -10.92 -6.80
N ALA A 137 -3.65 -10.27 -6.32
CA ALA A 137 -3.71 -8.85 -6.02
C ALA A 137 -3.98 -8.58 -4.53
N TYR A 138 -4.78 -9.43 -3.87
CA TYR A 138 -5.16 -9.28 -2.47
C TYR A 138 -4.42 -10.25 -1.56
N PHE A 139 -3.62 -9.73 -0.63
CA PHE A 139 -2.94 -10.54 0.37
C PHE A 139 -3.39 -10.18 1.78
N LYS A 140 -4.09 -11.09 2.47
CA LYS A 140 -4.59 -10.85 3.84
C LYS A 140 -3.49 -10.48 4.83
N LYS A 141 -2.27 -10.98 4.63
CA LYS A 141 -1.08 -10.60 5.41
C LYS A 141 -0.70 -9.12 5.34
N ASP A 142 -1.25 -8.38 4.36
CA ASP A 142 -1.00 -6.95 4.21
C ASP A 142 -2.04 -6.09 4.93
N PHE A 143 -3.25 -6.58 5.19
CA PHE A 143 -4.34 -5.75 5.75
C PHE A 143 -5.07 -6.34 6.96
N ASP A 144 -5.09 -7.67 7.14
CA ASP A 144 -5.66 -8.32 8.32
C ASP A 144 -4.56 -8.64 9.35
N ILE A 145 -3.85 -7.59 9.77
CA ILE A 145 -2.67 -7.67 10.65
C ILE A 145 -2.94 -7.23 12.09
N GLY A 146 -4.22 -7.16 12.49
CA GLY A 146 -4.63 -6.84 13.86
C GLY A 146 -4.69 -5.36 14.23
N GLN A 147 -4.52 -4.44 13.26
CA GLN A 147 -4.79 -3.02 13.47
C GLN A 147 -6.27 -2.79 13.85
N ARG A 148 -6.55 -1.71 14.60
CA ARG A 148 -7.93 -1.26 14.80
C ARG A 148 -8.50 -0.82 13.46
N ARG A 149 -9.73 -1.23 13.15
CA ARG A 149 -10.37 -0.96 11.87
C ARG A 149 -11.58 -0.05 12.03
N GLN A 150 -11.69 0.91 11.12
CA GLN A 150 -12.86 1.76 10.93
C GLN A 150 -13.43 1.47 9.54
N LEU A 151 -14.50 0.66 9.50
CA LEU A 151 -15.15 0.29 8.25
C LEU A 151 -16.16 1.36 7.87
N ILE A 152 -16.01 1.90 6.66
CA ILE A 152 -16.89 2.95 6.12
C ILE A 152 -18.02 2.29 5.34
N THR A 153 -19.25 2.76 5.56
CA THR A 153 -20.44 2.38 4.81
C THR A 153 -21.00 3.63 4.13
N GLY A 154 -21.17 3.61 2.81
CA GLY A 154 -21.65 4.77 2.05
C GLY A 154 -21.44 4.65 0.55
#